data_AF-A0AAD7D8R6-F1
#
_entry.id   AF-A0AAD7D8R6-F1
#
_cell.length_a   1.000
_cell.length_b   1.000
_cell.length_c   1.000
_cell.angle_alpha   90.00
_cell.angle_beta   90.00
_cell.angle_gamma   90.00
#
_symmetry.space_group_name_H-M   'P 1'
#
loop_
_entity.id
_entity.type
_entity.pdbx_description
1 polymer ?
#
loop_
_entity_poly.entity_id
_entity_poly.type
_entity_poly.pdbx_seq_one_letter_code
_entity_poly.pdbx_strand_id
1 'polypeptide(L)'
;MAATMRSVAAQAVVAFSTSLNCPSSAQQTFEGSCDFCADPPGDFASVLVTGIASDIRVSVHNEDNCGASSQVGQGFGPACWDQGHTAIRSVWIGCPGM
;
A
#
# COMPACT_ATOMS: atom_id res chain seq x y z
N MET A 1 -4.32 5.62 36.09
CA MET A 1 -3.03 5.41 35.41
C MET A 1 -3.30 5.46 33.93
N ALA A 2 -2.87 6.53 33.26
CA ALA A 2 -3.09 6.72 31.83
C ALA A 2 -2.29 5.66 31.07
N ALA A 3 -2.97 4.84 30.27
CA ALA A 3 -2.31 3.99 29.30
C ALA A 3 -1.58 4.94 28.34
N THR A 4 -0.25 4.92 28.38
CA THR A 4 0.57 5.56 27.36
C THR A 4 0.18 4.92 26.03
N MET A 5 -0.69 5.58 25.28
CA MET A 5 -0.83 5.32 23.85
C MET A 5 0.56 5.50 23.27
N ARG A 6 1.25 4.39 22.99
CA ARG A 6 2.27 4.40 21.95
C ARG A 6 1.50 4.79 20.70
N SER A 7 1.61 6.03 20.29
CA SER A 7 1.15 6.48 18.99
C SER A 7 1.88 5.63 17.96
N VAL A 8 1.27 4.55 17.48
CA VAL A 8 1.63 3.98 16.18
C VAL A 8 1.05 4.97 15.16
N ALA A 9 1.64 6.16 15.09
CA ALA A 9 1.17 7.26 14.26
C ALA A 9 1.61 7.12 12.79
N ALA A 10 1.73 5.89 12.30
CA ALA A 10 1.94 5.59 10.90
C ALA A 10 0.77 4.71 10.46
N GLN A 11 -0.40 5.33 10.32
CA GLN A 11 -1.53 4.68 9.65
C GLN A 11 -1.22 4.77 8.15
N ALA A 12 -0.88 3.63 7.56
CA ALA A 12 -0.67 3.53 6.14
C ALA A 12 -2.01 3.73 5.43
N VAL A 13 -2.05 4.68 4.51
CA VAL A 13 -3.22 4.94 3.66
C VAL A 13 -2.87 4.46 2.26
N VAL A 14 -3.63 3.48 1.78
CA VAL A 14 -3.46 2.85 0.46
C VAL A 14 -4.68 3.15 -0.39
N ALA A 15 -4.50 3.93 -1.44
CA ALA A 15 -5.57 4.40 -2.31
C ALA A 15 -5.40 3.82 -3.72
N PHE A 16 -6.35 2.99 -4.16
CA PHE A 16 -6.33 2.34 -5.46
C PHE A 16 -7.14 3.12 -6.50
N SER A 17 -6.65 3.14 -7.74
CA SER A 17 -7.32 3.75 -8.88
C SER A 17 -7.18 2.92 -10.15
N THR A 18 -8.20 2.91 -10.99
CA THR A 18 -8.17 2.33 -12.35
C THR A 18 -7.51 3.24 -13.39
N SER A 19 -7.09 4.44 -13.00
CA SER A 19 -6.31 5.35 -13.85
C SER A 19 -4.85 5.40 -13.41
N LEU A 20 -3.95 5.68 -14.34
CA LEU A 20 -2.52 5.87 -14.07
C LEU A 20 -2.24 7.23 -13.39
N ASN A 21 -1.05 7.36 -12.81
CA ASN A 21 -0.50 8.55 -12.15
C ASN A 21 -1.21 8.96 -10.84
N CYS A 22 -1.86 8.01 -10.16
CA CYS A 22 -2.55 8.23 -8.88
C CYS A 22 -3.43 9.50 -8.86
N PRO A 23 -4.54 9.53 -9.62
CA PRO A 23 -5.43 10.69 -9.61
C PRO A 23 -5.97 10.94 -8.20
N SER A 24 -6.36 12.18 -7.92
CA SER A 24 -6.96 12.56 -6.63
C SER A 24 -8.27 11.84 -6.31
N SER A 25 -8.89 11.18 -7.29
CA SER A 25 -10.07 10.33 -7.12
C SER A 25 -9.65 8.86 -6.96
N ALA A 26 -9.33 8.46 -5.74
CA ALA A 26 -9.20 7.06 -5.38
C ALA A 26 -10.57 6.37 -5.47
N GLN A 27 -10.61 5.16 -6.04
CA GLN A 27 -11.83 4.36 -6.07
C GLN A 27 -12.03 3.61 -4.75
N GLN A 28 -10.94 3.08 -4.19
CA GLN A 28 -10.95 2.36 -2.93
C GLN A 28 -9.78 2.83 -2.10
N THR A 29 -10.02 3.12 -0.82
CA THR A 29 -8.99 3.55 0.12
C THR A 29 -9.03 2.65 1.33
N PHE A 30 -7.86 2.18 1.75
CA PHE A 30 -7.68 1.32 2.90
C PHE A 30 -6.71 1.98 3.86
N GLU A 31 -7.01 1.86 5.15
CA GLU A 31 -6.16 2.35 6.22
C GLU A 31 -5.76 1.18 7.09
N GLY A 32 -4.46 1.06 7.36
CA GLY A 32 -3.90 -0.06 8.11
C GLY A 32 -2.73 0.35 8.98
N SER A 33 -2.43 -0.50 9.96
CA SER A 33 -1.16 -0.44 10.67
C SER A 33 -0.06 -1.10 9.81
N CYS A 34 1.15 -1.22 10.33
CA CYS A 34 2.19 -1.96 9.63
C CYS A 34 1.90 -3.47 9.54
N ASP A 35 2.59 -4.16 8.63
CA ASP A 35 2.36 -5.57 8.26
C ASP A 35 0.92 -5.82 7.77
N PHE A 36 0.43 -4.88 6.95
CA PHE A 36 -0.92 -4.86 6.41
C PHE A 36 -0.89 -5.12 4.91
N CYS A 37 -1.76 -6.02 4.44
CA CYS A 37 -2.04 -6.24 3.04
C CYS A 37 -3.38 -5.59 2.67
N ALA A 38 -3.35 -4.62 1.76
CA ALA A 38 -4.52 -4.04 1.13
C ALA A 38 -4.87 -4.86 -0.12
N ASP A 39 -6.02 -5.53 -0.08
CA ASP A 39 -6.49 -6.45 -1.13
C ASP A 39 -7.95 -6.13 -1.51
N PRO A 40 -8.17 -5.05 -2.28
CA PRO A 40 -9.48 -4.81 -2.88
C PRO A 40 -9.77 -5.80 -4.01
N PRO A 41 -11.02 -6.28 -4.15
CA PRO A 41 -11.39 -7.02 -5.35
C PRO A 41 -11.34 -6.10 -6.59
N GLY A 42 -10.60 -6.52 -7.62
CA GLY A 42 -10.52 -5.84 -8.91
C GLY A 42 -9.11 -5.74 -9.48
N ASP A 43 -9.00 -5.04 -10.61
CA ASP A 43 -7.74 -4.73 -11.27
C ASP A 43 -7.54 -3.21 -11.26
N PHE A 44 -6.39 -2.76 -10.76
CA PHE A 44 -6.07 -1.34 -10.60
C PHE A 44 -4.87 -0.93 -11.43
N ALA A 45 -4.93 0.28 -11.96
CA ALA A 45 -3.86 0.84 -12.77
C ALA A 45 -2.84 1.61 -11.93
N SER A 46 -3.23 2.14 -10.77
CA SER A 46 -2.29 2.76 -9.85
C SER A 46 -2.71 2.61 -8.41
N VAL A 47 -1.74 2.75 -7.51
CA VAL A 47 -1.94 2.76 -6.08
C VAL A 47 -1.06 3.80 -5.42
N LEU A 48 -1.69 4.69 -4.65
CA LEU A 48 -1.03 5.73 -3.88
C LEU A 48 -0.89 5.26 -2.44
N VAL A 49 0.35 5.19 -1.96
CA VAL A 49 0.65 4.89 -0.56
C VAL A 49 1.10 6.17 0.14
N THR A 50 0.44 6.50 1.24
CA THR A 50 0.74 7.67 2.08
C THR A 50 0.60 7.32 3.57
N GLY A 51 0.90 8.27 4.47
CA GLY A 51 0.77 8.04 5.92
C GLY A 51 1.84 7.11 6.53
N ILE A 52 2.85 6.72 5.75
CA ILE A 52 3.99 5.91 6.17
C ILE A 52 5.30 6.73 6.18
N ALA A 53 6.26 6.30 6.99
CA ALA A 53 7.60 6.90 7.00
C ALA A 53 8.44 6.41 5.81
N SER A 54 9.46 7.17 5.42
CA SER A 54 10.28 6.91 4.22
C SER A 54 11.11 5.62 4.27
N ASP A 55 11.28 5.03 5.45
CA ASP A 55 11.97 3.76 5.71
C ASP A 55 11.04 2.55 5.70
N ILE A 56 9.72 2.75 5.55
CA ILE A 56 8.73 1.68 5.49
C ILE A 56 8.75 1.03 4.10
N ARG A 57 8.97 -0.28 4.05
CA ARG A 57 8.90 -1.04 2.81
C ARG A 57 7.47 -1.11 2.29
N VAL A 58 7.30 -0.90 1.00
CA VAL A 58 6.06 -1.10 0.27
C VAL A 58 6.32 -2.12 -0.82
N SER A 59 5.45 -3.12 -0.95
CA SER A 59 5.49 -4.09 -2.05
C SER A 59 4.15 -4.15 -2.76
N VAL A 60 4.21 -4.15 -4.09
CA VAL A 60 3.05 -4.11 -4.98
C VAL A 60 2.95 -5.44 -5.71
N HIS A 61 1.74 -5.97 -5.80
CA HIS A 61 1.48 -7.32 -6.29
C HIS A 61 0.41 -7.33 -7.39
N ASN A 62 0.56 -8.24 -8.34
CA ASN A 62 -0.39 -8.44 -9.45
C ASN A 62 -1.41 -9.57 -9.20
N GLU A 63 -1.40 -10.18 -8.02
CA GLU A 63 -2.39 -11.14 -7.56
C GLU A 63 -2.90 -10.74 -6.17
N ASP A 64 -3.94 -11.42 -5.73
CA ASP A 64 -4.58 -11.20 -4.44
C ASP A 64 -3.73 -11.75 -3.27
N ASN A 65 -3.98 -11.29 -2.05
CA ASN A 65 -3.36 -11.67 -0.77
C ASN A 65 -1.87 -11.35 -0.59
N CYS A 66 -1.30 -10.43 -1.38
CA CYS A 66 0.10 -9.99 -1.26
C CYS A 66 1.13 -11.14 -1.22
N GLY A 67 0.91 -12.19 -2.03
CA GLY A 67 1.79 -13.34 -2.10
C GLY A 67 3.20 -13.00 -2.60
N ALA A 68 4.24 -13.59 -2.01
CA ALA A 68 5.62 -13.30 -2.41
C ALA A 68 5.91 -13.59 -3.90
N SER A 69 5.20 -14.53 -4.51
CA SER A 69 5.34 -14.88 -5.93
C SER A 69 4.67 -13.90 -6.89
N SER A 70 3.74 -13.06 -6.41
CA SER A 70 3.00 -12.08 -7.21
C SER A 70 3.57 -10.67 -7.11
N GLN A 71 4.72 -10.52 -6.45
CA GLN A 71 5.39 -9.24 -6.29
C GLN A 71 5.89 -8.72 -7.65
N VAL A 72 5.36 -7.59 -8.08
CA VAL A 72 5.75 -6.89 -9.32
C VAL A 72 6.53 -5.61 -9.07
N GLY A 73 6.51 -5.09 -7.84
CA GLY A 73 7.23 -3.89 -7.46
C GLY A 73 7.56 -3.84 -5.98
N GLN A 74 8.60 -3.08 -5.63
CA GLN A 74 8.89 -2.69 -4.25
C GLN A 74 9.65 -1.38 -4.18
N GLY A 75 9.47 -0.70 -3.06
CA GLY A 75 10.23 0.49 -2.70
C GLY A 75 10.04 0.80 -1.23
N PHE A 76 10.35 2.04 -0.86
CA PHE A 76 10.25 2.52 0.50
C PHE A 76 9.56 3.87 0.55
N GLY A 77 8.77 4.07 1.60
CA GLY A 77 8.07 5.32 1.86
C GLY A 77 6.84 5.58 1.00
N PRO A 78 6.24 6.77 1.18
CA PRO A 78 5.10 7.20 0.40
C PRO A 78 5.45 7.31 -1.08
N ALA A 79 4.64 6.69 -1.94
CA ALA A 79 4.85 6.71 -3.38
C ALA A 79 3.55 6.41 -4.13
N CYS A 80 3.48 6.90 -5.36
CA CYS A 80 2.53 6.44 -6.35
C CYS A 80 3.17 5.28 -7.13
N TRP A 81 2.46 4.16 -7.22
CA TRP A 81 2.86 3.01 -7.99
C TRP A 81 1.90 2.83 -9.15
N ASP A 82 2.42 2.85 -10.37
CA ASP A 82 1.65 2.58 -11.57
C ASP A 82 1.84 1.13 -12.02
N GLN A 83 0.79 0.57 -12.61
CA GLN A 83 0.85 -0.74 -13.23
C GLN A 83 1.85 -0.72 -14.38
N GLY A 84 2.61 -1.81 -14.51
CA GLY A 84 3.45 -2.06 -15.68
C GLY A 84 2.67 -2.79 -16.76
N HIS A 85 3.16 -3.97 -17.13
CA HIS A 85 2.46 -4.87 -18.08
C HIS A 85 1.28 -5.62 -17.46
N THR A 86 1.18 -5.67 -16.14
CA THR A 86 0.12 -6.36 -15.39
C THR A 86 -0.54 -5.40 -14.42
N ALA A 87 -1.86 -5.56 -14.23
CA ALA A 87 -2.62 -4.77 -13.26
C ALA A 87 -2.14 -5.02 -11.82
N ILE A 88 -2.37 -4.03 -10.97
CA ILE A 88 -2.14 -4.12 -9.53
C ILE A 88 -3.39 -4.67 -8.88
N ARG A 89 -3.24 -5.63 -7.96
CA ARG A 89 -4.35 -6.24 -7.23
C ARG A 89 -4.22 -6.09 -5.72
N SER A 90 -3.00 -6.17 -5.20
CA SER A 90 -2.78 -5.99 -3.76
C SER A 90 -1.48 -5.24 -3.45
N VAL A 91 -1.43 -4.63 -2.27
CA VAL A 91 -0.26 -3.89 -1.78
C VAL A 91 -0.01 -4.24 -0.33
N TRP A 92 1.22 -4.62 -0.02
CA TRP A 92 1.64 -4.86 1.35
C TRP A 92 2.54 -3.74 1.88
N ILE A 93 2.28 -3.36 3.12
CA ILE A 93 3.01 -2.32 3.86
C ILE A 93 3.76 -2.97 5.02
N GLY A 94 5.08 -2.81 5.03
CA GLY A 94 5.94 -3.36 6.07
C GLY A 94 5.94 -2.56 7.37
N CYS A 95 6.61 -3.11 8.37
CA CYS A 95 6.86 -2.43 9.64
C CYS A 95 8.22 -1.71 9.64
N PRO A 96 8.35 -0.61 10.40
CA PRO A 96 9.62 0.08 10.56
C PRO A 96 10.66 -0.84 11.21
N GLY A 97 11.87 -0.86 10.64
CA GLY A 97 13.00 -1.64 11.17
C GLY A 97 13.02 -3.13 10.78
N MET A 98 12.24 -3.54 9.78
CA MET A 98 12.30 -4.88 9.16
C MET A 98 13.05 -4.88 7.83
#